data_AF-A0A249PL29-F1
#
_entry.id   AF-A0A249PL29-F1
#
_cell.length_a   1.000
_cell.length_b   1.000
_cell.length_c   1.000
_cell.angle_alpha   90.00
_cell.angle_beta   90.00
_cell.angle_gamma   90.00
#
_symmetry.space_group_name_H-M   'P 1'
#
loop_
_entity.id
_entity.type
_entity.pdbx_description
1 polymer ?
#
loop_
_entity_poly.entity_id
_entity_poly.type
_entity_poly.pdbx_seq_one_letter_code
_entity_poly.pdbx_strand_id
1 'polypeptide(L)'
;MAWRAFHPKLPLNPGWVVYRPHRLPPGVSRVVLGSEISLLPGTLVAGSKGDSLLIHCLDVRAAVVRQIVQEESEIAGAVRNG
;
A
#
# COMPACT_ATOMS: atom_id res chain seq x y z
N MET A 1 -3.99 15.13 5.33
CA MET A 1 -3.23 15.12 4.06
C MET A 1 -3.80 16.05 2.97
N ALA A 2 -4.95 16.70 3.15
CA ALA A 2 -5.63 17.48 2.10
C ALA A 2 -4.81 18.64 1.52
N TRP A 3 -3.97 19.32 2.31
CA TRP A 3 -3.23 20.49 1.81
C TRP A 3 -2.25 20.16 0.67
N ARG A 4 -1.60 18.99 0.70
CA ARG A 4 -0.71 18.56 -0.41
C ARG A 4 -1.48 18.26 -1.69
N ALA A 5 -2.74 17.83 -1.61
CA ALA A 5 -3.59 17.57 -2.77
C ALA A 5 -3.93 18.84 -3.56
N PHE A 6 -4.02 19.98 -2.88
CA PHE A 6 -4.40 21.27 -3.48
C PHE A 6 -3.24 22.25 -3.64
N HIS A 7 -2.01 21.87 -3.28
CA HIS A 7 -0.88 22.79 -3.33
C HIS A 7 -0.26 22.86 -4.74
N PRO A 8 -0.38 23.97 -5.49
CA PRO A 8 -0.02 24.04 -6.92
C PRO A 8 1.48 23.90 -7.21
N LYS A 9 2.34 24.07 -6.19
CA LYS A 9 3.80 23.90 -6.32
C LYS A 9 4.31 22.50 -5.98
N LEU A 10 3.42 21.57 -5.62
CA LEU A 10 3.76 20.18 -5.35
C LEU A 10 3.04 19.31 -6.40
N PRO A 11 3.57 19.14 -7.62
CA PRO A 11 2.88 18.37 -8.65
C PRO A 11 2.78 16.92 -8.20
N LEU A 12 1.61 16.51 -7.75
CA LEU A 12 1.27 15.13 -7.45
C LEU A 12 1.14 14.34 -8.77
N ASN A 13 1.51 13.06 -8.77
CA ASN A 13 1.24 12.14 -9.88
C ASN A 13 0.31 11.03 -9.38
N PRO A 14 -0.99 11.32 -9.20
CA PRO A 14 -1.93 10.34 -8.69
C PRO A 14 -2.07 9.17 -9.66
N GLY A 15 -2.20 7.96 -9.12
CA GLY A 15 -2.28 6.78 -9.96
C GLY A 15 -2.58 5.50 -9.19
N TRP A 16 -2.63 4.41 -9.93
CA TRP A 16 -2.94 3.07 -9.40
C TRP A 16 -1.71 2.18 -9.41
N VAL A 17 -1.50 1.48 -8.30
CA VAL A 17 -0.51 0.41 -8.17
C VAL A 17 -1.27 -0.89 -7.91
N VAL A 18 -0.97 -1.91 -8.71
CA VAL A 18 -1.45 -3.28 -8.50
C VAL A 18 -0.31 -4.06 -7.84
N TYR A 19 -0.51 -4.46 -6.60
CA TYR A 19 0.52 -5.18 -5.83
C TYR A 19 0.04 -6.59 -5.50
N ARG A 20 0.83 -7.60 -5.83
CA ARG A 20 0.55 -8.98 -5.44
C ARG A 20 1.50 -9.39 -4.31
N PRO A 21 1.03 -9.52 -3.06
CA PRO A 21 1.86 -10.04 -1.97
C PRO A 21 2.37 -11.45 -2.31
N HIS A 22 3.66 -11.69 -2.09
CA HIS A 22 4.36 -12.94 -2.40
C HIS A 22 4.91 -13.65 -1.16
N ARG A 23 4.99 -12.96 -0.02
CA ARG A 23 5.45 -13.48 1.28
C ARG A 23 4.30 -13.78 2.24
N LEU A 24 3.07 -13.39 1.89
CA LEU A 24 1.87 -13.62 2.69
C LEU A 24 0.90 -14.57 1.98
N PRO A 25 0.39 -15.60 2.69
CA PRO A 25 -0.65 -16.46 2.15
C PRO A 25 -1.95 -15.66 1.90
N PRO A 26 -2.84 -16.13 1.01
CA PRO A 26 -4.17 -15.53 0.85
C PRO A 26 -4.95 -15.51 2.16
N GLY A 27 -5.86 -14.55 2.32
CA GLY A 27 -6.72 -14.44 3.51
C GLY A 27 -6.30 -13.33 4.47
N VAL A 28 -6.44 -13.57 5.77
CA VAL A 28 -6.33 -12.56 6.85
C VAL A 28 -5.04 -11.77 6.78
N SER A 29 -3.89 -12.42 6.53
CA SER A 29 -2.59 -11.76 6.48
C SER A 29 -2.52 -10.66 5.42
N ARG A 30 -3.16 -10.86 4.26
CA ARG A 30 -3.22 -9.84 3.19
C ARG A 30 -4.24 -8.74 3.48
N VAL A 31 -5.30 -9.04 4.22
CA VAL A 31 -6.24 -8.01 4.71
C VAL A 31 -5.54 -7.07 5.67
N VAL A 32 -4.77 -7.62 6.62
CA VAL A 32 -3.95 -6.81 7.56
C VAL A 32 -2.97 -5.92 6.80
N LEU A 33 -2.23 -6.48 5.83
CA LEU A 33 -1.34 -5.68 4.97
C LEU A 33 -2.09 -4.54 4.25
N GLY A 34 -3.28 -4.80 3.70
CA GLY A 34 -4.10 -3.78 3.06
C GLY A 34 -4.55 -2.67 4.03
N SER A 35 -4.87 -3.02 5.28
CA SER A 35 -5.21 -2.06 6.32
C SER A 35 -4.01 -1.16 6.68
N GLU A 36 -2.83 -1.73 6.90
CA GLU A 36 -1.60 -0.97 7.21
C GLU A 36 -1.23 -0.02 6.07
N ILE A 37 -1.28 -0.49 4.82
CA ILE A 37 -1.02 0.36 3.64
C ILE A 37 -2.02 1.51 3.54
N SER A 38 -3.27 1.33 4.00
CA SER A 38 -4.28 2.41 3.98
C SER A 38 -4.00 3.51 5.00
N LEU A 39 -3.19 3.23 6.02
CA LEU A 39 -2.76 4.22 7.02
C LEU A 39 -1.51 4.99 6.57
N LEU A 40 -0.78 4.49 5.58
CA LEU A 40 0.40 5.18 5.04
C LEU A 40 -0.01 6.54 4.43
N PRO A 41 0.70 7.64 4.75
CA PRO A 41 0.39 8.97 4.24
C PRO A 41 0.42 9.06 2.70
N GLY A 42 -0.74 9.28 2.10
CA GLY A 42 -0.86 9.49 0.64
C GLY A 42 -1.09 8.23 -0.18
N THR A 43 -1.41 7.12 0.47
CA THR A 43 -1.91 5.90 -0.15
C THR A 43 -3.30 5.57 0.39
N LEU A 44 -4.13 4.97 -0.46
CA LEU A 44 -5.43 4.43 -0.10
C LEU A 44 -5.54 3.07 -0.76
N VAL A 45 -5.76 2.01 0.02
CA VAL A 45 -6.11 0.72 -0.57
C VAL A 45 -7.59 0.77 -0.93
N ALA A 46 -7.89 0.70 -2.23
CA ALA A 46 -9.25 0.77 -2.73
C ALA A 46 -9.95 -0.59 -2.75
N GLY A 47 -9.20 -1.68 -2.56
CA GLY A 47 -9.72 -3.04 -2.49
C GLY A 47 -8.72 -4.09 -2.97
N SER A 48 -9.23 -5.27 -3.28
CA SER A 48 -8.46 -6.37 -3.86
C SER A 48 -9.08 -6.86 -5.18
N LYS A 49 -8.24 -7.36 -6.08
CA LYS A 49 -8.63 -8.05 -7.31
C LYS A 49 -7.94 -9.41 -7.34
N GLY A 50 -8.70 -10.47 -7.04
CA GLY A 50 -8.14 -11.79 -6.82
C GLY A 50 -7.12 -11.77 -5.68
N ASP A 51 -5.88 -12.13 -5.99
CA ASP A 51 -4.77 -12.16 -5.05
C ASP A 51 -4.02 -10.83 -4.89
N SER A 52 -4.37 -9.82 -5.68
CA SER A 52 -3.67 -8.54 -5.72
C SER A 52 -4.42 -7.45 -4.96
N LEU A 53 -3.68 -6.54 -4.33
CA LEU A 53 -4.17 -5.30 -3.74
C LEU A 53 -4.20 -4.20 -4.81
N LEU A 54 -5.29 -3.42 -4.83
CA LEU A 54 -5.45 -2.23 -5.65
C LEU A 54 -5.21 -1.00 -4.78
N ILE A 55 -4.13 -0.29 -5.06
CA ILE A 55 -3.63 0.78 -4.21
C ILE A 55 -3.67 2.08 -5.01
N HIS A 56 -4.51 3.01 -4.60
CA HIS A 56 -4.51 4.37 -5.12
C HIS A 56 -3.45 5.18 -4.38
N CYS A 57 -2.56 5.82 -5.12
CA CYS A 57 -1.49 6.64 -4.56
C CYS A 57 -1.69 8.08 -5.01
N LEU A 58 -1.48 9.04 -4.12
CA LEU A 58 -1.46 10.46 -4.47
C LEU A 58 -0.23 10.82 -5.32
N ASP A 59 0.87 10.08 -5.19
CA ASP A 59 2.04 10.21 -6.05
C ASP A 59 2.69 8.86 -6.30
N VAL A 60 2.53 8.30 -7.51
CA VAL A 60 3.16 7.02 -7.89
C VAL A 60 4.67 7.15 -8.13
N ARG A 61 5.22 8.36 -8.22
CA ARG A 61 6.68 8.57 -8.27
C ARG A 61 7.31 8.46 -6.88
N ALA A 62 6.52 8.59 -5.81
CA ALA A 62 7.00 8.35 -4.46
C ALA A 62 7.35 6.87 -4.26
N ALA A 63 8.17 6.59 -3.24
CA ALA A 63 8.71 5.26 -2.93
C ALA A 63 7.66 4.23 -2.43
N VAL A 64 6.39 4.36 -2.83
CA VAL A 64 5.24 3.61 -2.31
C VAL A 64 5.46 2.11 -2.43
N VAL A 65 5.96 1.63 -3.58
CA VAL A 65 6.24 0.18 -3.76
C VAL A 65 7.28 -0.32 -2.76
N ARG A 66 8.31 0.47 -2.46
CA ARG A 66 9.32 0.07 -1.45
C ARG A 66 8.72 0.01 -0.05
N GLN A 67 7.85 0.95 0.29
CA GLN A 67 7.15 0.95 1.58
C GLN A 67 6.23 -0.27 1.70
N ILE A 68 5.46 -0.60 0.66
CA ILE A 68 4.60 -1.80 0.62
C ILE A 68 5.43 -3.08 0.82
N VAL A 69 6.58 -3.20 0.17
CA VAL A 69 7.48 -4.36 0.31
C VAL A 69 8.05 -4.45 1.74
N GLN A 70 8.36 -3.32 2.35
CA GLN A 70 8.85 -3.26 3.73
C GLN A 70 7.76 -3.73 4.71
N GLU A 71 6.55 -3.18 4.60
CA GLU A 71 5.39 -3.58 5.43
C GLU A 71 5.06 -5.07 5.28
N GLU A 72 5.07 -5.59 4.04
CA GLU A 72 4.86 -7.03 3.83
C GLU A 72 5.91 -7.87 4.56
N SER A 73 7.17 -7.42 4.57
CA SER A 73 8.27 -8.14 5.21
C SER A 73 8.14 -8.18 6.73
N GLU A 74 7.68 -7.08 7.33
CA GLU A 74 7.44 -6.97 8.77
C GLU A 74 6.27 -7.85 9.21
N ILE A 75 5.13 -7.78 8.51
CA ILE A 75 3.97 -8.63 8.79
C ILE A 75 4.31 -10.11 8.58
N ALA A 76 5.06 -10.45 7.53
CA ALA A 76 5.46 -11.84 7.29
C ALA A 76 6.40 -12.36 8.40
N GLY A 77 7.23 -11.49 8.98
CA GLY A 77 8.03 -11.81 10.16
C GLY A 77 7.16 -12.17 11.36
N ALA A 78 6.13 -11.38 11.65
CA ALA A 78 5.21 -11.63 12.75
C ALA A 78 4.40 -12.93 12.57
N VAL A 79 3.90 -13.21 11.37
CA VAL A 79 3.10 -14.42 11.07
C VAL A 79 3.92 -15.71 11.19
N ARG A 80 5.21 -15.69 10.86
CA ARG A 80 6.07 -16.89 10.98
C ARG A 80 6.48 -17.22 12.41
N ASN A 81 6.40 -16.25 13.32
CA ASN A 81 6.84 -16.38 14.71
C ASN A 81 5.69 -16.61 15.70
N GLY A 82 4.44 -16.71 15.21
CA GLY A 82 3.24 -16.95 16.02
C GLY A 82 2.64 -18.34 15.82
#